data_AF-A0A2V3IFL5-F1
#
_entry.id   AF-A0A2V3IFL5-F1
#
_cell.length_a   1.000
_cell.length_b   1.000
_cell.length_c   1.000
_cell.angle_alpha   90.00
_cell.angle_beta   90.00
_cell.angle_gamma   90.00
#
_symmetry.space_group_name_H-M   'P 1'
#
loop_
_entity.id
_entity.type
_entity.pdbx_description
1 polymer ?
#
loop_
_entity_poly.entity_id
_entity_poly.type
_entity_poly.pdbx_seq_one_letter_code
_entity_poly.pdbx_strand_id
1 'polypeptide(L)'
;MTSTITLAIPRAYSLIILTSVINWMVLFWQMIAVGKARKQYEVPYPTLYENKHPSPFNCIQRAHQASLEWNQGFLMFLFISGLSTPLLSTAAGMIYNVGRVFYTKGYHKGNPHQGLWGLYGLFYLLGGSIYTAIQIIRQQ
;
A
#
# COMPACT_ATOMS: atom_id res chain seq x y z
N MET A 1 -12.33 36.97 14.63
CA MET A 1 -11.66 36.93 13.31
C MET A 1 -11.30 35.48 13.03
N THR A 2 -12.11 34.77 12.26
CA THR A 2 -11.79 33.40 11.82
C THR A 2 -10.76 33.51 10.70
N SER A 3 -9.48 33.33 11.02
CA SER A 3 -8.43 33.24 10.02
C SER A 3 -8.74 32.06 9.10
N THR A 4 -9.12 32.32 7.86
CA THR A 4 -9.18 31.32 6.80
C THR A 4 -7.75 30.86 6.53
N ILE A 5 -7.37 29.71 7.07
CA ILE A 5 -6.14 29.02 6.69
C ILE A 5 -6.35 28.51 5.26
N THR A 6 -5.94 29.30 4.26
CA THR A 6 -5.71 28.77 2.92
C THR A 6 -4.50 27.85 3.00
N LEU A 7 -4.75 26.55 3.19
CA LEU A 7 -3.73 25.53 3.05
C LEU A 7 -3.26 25.56 1.59
N ALA A 8 -2.18 26.28 1.32
CA ALA A 8 -1.56 26.30 -0.01
C ALA A 8 -0.93 24.94 -0.26
N ILE A 9 -1.73 23.99 -0.74
CA ILE A 9 -1.28 22.64 -1.07
C ILE A 9 -0.17 22.76 -2.12
N PRO A 10 1.06 22.29 -1.83
CA PRO A 10 2.15 22.36 -2.79
C PRO A 10 1.75 21.64 -4.08
N ARG A 11 2.12 22.18 -5.24
CA ARG A 11 1.82 21.54 -6.54
C ARG A 11 2.30 20.08 -6.60
N ALA A 12 3.41 19.79 -5.91
CA ALA A 12 3.98 18.45 -5.80
C ALA A 12 3.10 17.46 -5.01
N TYR A 13 2.15 17.92 -4.20
CA TYR A 13 1.21 17.06 -3.47
C TYR A 13 0.27 16.30 -4.41
N SER A 14 0.09 16.76 -5.66
CA SER A 14 -0.62 16.00 -6.69
C SER A 14 0.00 14.61 -6.92
N LEU A 15 1.31 14.47 -6.74
CA LEU A 15 2.03 13.19 -6.85
C LEU A 15 1.64 12.21 -5.73
N ILE A 16 1.30 12.71 -4.54
CA ILE A 16 0.80 11.90 -3.42
C ILE A 16 -0.54 11.27 -3.80
N ILE A 17 -1.44 12.08 -4.37
CA ILE A 17 -2.75 11.63 -4.86
C ILE A 17 -2.55 10.57 -5.94
N LEU A 18 -1.71 10.84 -6.95
CA LEU A 18 -1.41 9.86 -8.00
C LEU A 18 -0.81 8.57 -7.44
N THR A 19 0.07 8.65 -6.44
CA THR A 19 0.66 7.47 -5.78
C THR A 19 -0.40 6.63 -5.06
N SER A 20 -1.39 7.27 -4.43
CA SER A 20 -2.52 6.56 -3.82
C SER A 20 -3.40 5.85 -4.84
N VAL A 21 -3.61 6.46 -6.02
CA VAL A 21 -4.33 5.85 -7.14
C VAL A 21 -3.56 4.62 -7.65
N ILE A 22 -2.24 4.73 -7.79
CA ILE A 22 -1.38 3.60 -8.18
C ILE A 22 -1.49 2.45 -7.17
N ASN A 23 -1.48 2.75 -5.88
CA ASN A 23 -1.67 1.74 -4.84
C ASN A 23 -3.04 1.04 -4.97
N TRP A 24 -4.11 1.80 -5.20
CA TRP A 24 -5.42 1.21 -5.47
C TRP A 24 -5.41 0.30 -6.69
N MET A 25 -4.73 0.69 -7.78
CA MET A 25 -4.57 -0.15 -8.98
C MET A 25 -3.83 -1.46 -8.69
N VAL A 26 -2.82 -1.45 -7.80
CA VAL A 26 -2.13 -2.67 -7.36
C VAL A 26 -3.07 -3.60 -6.58
N LEU A 27 -3.87 -3.07 -5.66
CA LEU A 27 -4.87 -3.85 -4.93
C LEU A 27 -5.95 -4.41 -5.84
N PHE A 28 -6.41 -3.61 -6.82
CA PHE A 28 -7.39 -4.02 -7.81
C PHE A 28 -6.87 -5.16 -8.69
N TRP A 29 -5.60 -5.07 -9.13
CA TRP A 29 -4.95 -6.16 -9.86
C TRP A 29 -4.90 -7.46 -9.03
N GLN A 30 -4.56 -7.37 -7.74
CA GLN A 30 -4.56 -8.53 -6.84
C GLN A 30 -5.96 -9.12 -6.65
N MET A 31 -7.00 -8.28 -6.52
CA MET A 31 -8.39 -8.72 -6.46
C MET A 31 -8.78 -9.50 -7.72
N ILE A 32 -8.40 -9.01 -8.91
CA ILE A 32 -8.62 -9.75 -10.17
C ILE A 32 -7.88 -11.09 -10.16
N ALA A 33 -6.63 -11.13 -9.65
CA ALA A 33 -5.86 -12.37 -9.56
C ALA A 33 -6.55 -13.40 -8.64
N VAL A 34 -7.08 -12.97 -7.50
CA VAL A 34 -7.90 -13.82 -6.60
C VAL A 34 -9.16 -14.31 -7.33
N GLY A 35 -9.88 -13.43 -8.05
CA GLY A 35 -11.07 -13.82 -8.81
C GLY A 35 -10.79 -14.88 -9.88
N LYS A 36 -9.68 -14.71 -10.62
CA LYS A 36 -9.21 -15.71 -11.60
C LYS A 36 -8.85 -17.02 -10.94
N ALA A 37 -8.09 -16.99 -9.83
CA ALA A 37 -7.71 -18.17 -9.07
C ALA A 37 -8.94 -18.89 -8.51
N ARG A 38 -9.92 -18.15 -7.99
CA ARG A 38 -11.17 -18.72 -7.49
C ARG A 38 -11.90 -19.54 -8.56
N LYS A 39 -11.97 -19.00 -9.78
CA LYS A 39 -12.56 -19.72 -10.92
C LYS A 39 -11.73 -20.94 -11.33
N GLN A 40 -10.40 -20.81 -11.33
CA GLN A 40 -9.48 -21.89 -11.73
C GLN A 40 -9.48 -23.08 -10.76
N TYR A 41 -9.57 -22.82 -9.46
CA TYR A 41 -9.55 -23.84 -8.41
C TYR A 41 -10.96 -24.19 -7.89
N GLU A 42 -12.01 -23.71 -8.58
CA GLU A 42 -13.42 -24.00 -8.28
C GLU A 42 -13.81 -23.76 -6.82
N VAL A 43 -13.29 -22.70 -6.21
CA VAL A 43 -13.56 -22.41 -4.79
C VAL A 43 -14.89 -21.65 -4.66
N PRO A 44 -15.95 -22.27 -4.11
CA PRO A 44 -17.25 -21.62 -4.01
C PRO A 44 -17.22 -20.46 -3.00
N TYR A 45 -18.09 -19.47 -3.20
CA TYR A 45 -18.41 -18.52 -2.13
C TYR A 45 -19.26 -19.23 -1.06
N PRO A 46 -19.11 -18.92 0.24
CA PRO A 46 -18.26 -17.89 0.85
C PRO A 46 -16.86 -18.36 1.28
N THR A 47 -16.39 -19.52 0.80
CA THR A 47 -15.12 -20.11 1.23
C THR A 47 -13.94 -19.16 0.94
N LEU A 48 -13.26 -18.74 1.99
CA LEU A 48 -12.14 -17.79 1.92
C LEU A 48 -10.80 -18.50 1.68
N TYR A 49 -10.58 -19.62 2.37
CA TYR A 49 -9.40 -20.47 2.26
C TYR A 49 -9.84 -21.93 2.09
N GLU A 50 -9.12 -22.69 1.29
CA GLU A 50 -9.27 -24.14 1.18
C GLU A 50 -8.57 -24.85 2.34
N ASN A 51 -9.16 -25.94 2.84
CA ASN A 51 -8.52 -26.84 3.80
C ASN A 51 -7.59 -27.85 3.08
N LYS A 52 -6.67 -27.35 2.26
CA LYS A 52 -5.71 -28.15 1.50
C LYS A 52 -4.31 -27.56 1.65
N HIS A 53 -3.31 -28.41 1.87
CA HIS A 53 -1.90 -28.04 1.89
C HIS A 53 -1.10 -28.90 0.91
N PRO A 54 -0.42 -28.30 -0.09
CA PRO A 54 -0.44 -26.89 -0.48
C PRO A 54 -1.72 -26.48 -1.23
N SER A 55 -2.20 -25.24 -1.01
CA SER A 55 -3.25 -24.63 -1.84
C SER A 55 -2.70 -23.37 -2.53
N PRO A 56 -2.51 -23.41 -3.86
CA PRO A 56 -2.11 -22.23 -4.63
C PRO A 56 -3.13 -21.08 -4.52
N PHE A 57 -4.42 -21.40 -4.39
CA PHE A 57 -5.46 -20.40 -4.14
C PHE A 57 -5.22 -19.67 -2.82
N ASN A 58 -4.94 -20.40 -1.74
CA ASN A 58 -4.65 -19.79 -0.42
C ASN A 58 -3.45 -18.85 -0.48
N CYS A 59 -2.40 -19.20 -1.25
CA CYS A 59 -1.23 -18.33 -1.44
C CYS A 59 -1.61 -17.01 -2.15
N ILE A 60 -2.37 -17.09 -3.25
CA ILE A 60 -2.83 -15.91 -3.99
C ILE A 60 -3.73 -15.04 -3.11
N GLN A 61 -4.66 -15.66 -2.40
CA GLN A 61 -5.58 -15.00 -1.48
C GLN A 61 -4.83 -14.31 -0.34
N ARG A 62 -3.87 -14.99 0.30
CA ARG A 62 -3.08 -14.44 1.41
C ARG A 62 -2.27 -13.23 0.96
N ALA A 63 -1.71 -13.26 -0.25
CA ALA A 63 -0.97 -12.12 -0.79
C ALA A 63 -1.83 -10.86 -0.89
N HIS A 64 -3.08 -11.01 -1.35
CA HIS A 64 -4.03 -9.89 -1.43
C HIS A 64 -4.47 -9.40 -0.05
N GLN A 65 -4.87 -10.31 0.85
CA GLN A 65 -5.27 -9.99 2.22
C GLN A 65 -4.15 -9.26 2.98
N ALA A 66 -2.91 -9.72 2.85
CA ALA A 66 -1.76 -9.04 3.44
C ALA A 66 -1.62 -7.61 2.90
N SER A 67 -1.89 -7.36 1.62
CA SER A 67 -1.84 -5.99 1.10
C SER A 67 -2.92 -5.12 1.73
N LEU A 68 -4.14 -5.66 1.90
CA LEU A 68 -5.25 -4.94 2.51
C LEU A 68 -5.00 -4.59 3.98
N GLU A 69 -4.40 -5.51 4.74
CA GLU A 69 -4.00 -5.29 6.14
C GLU A 69 -3.05 -4.10 6.28
N TRP A 70 -2.07 -3.96 5.37
CA TRP A 70 -1.10 -2.86 5.40
C TRP A 70 -1.59 -1.58 4.71
N ASN A 71 -2.60 -1.67 3.83
CA ASN A 71 -3.05 -0.57 2.99
C ASN A 71 -3.51 0.65 3.80
N GLN A 72 -4.24 0.43 4.90
CA GLN A 72 -4.74 1.52 5.74
C GLN A 72 -3.60 2.36 6.32
N GLY A 73 -2.58 1.68 6.89
CA GLY A 73 -1.39 2.36 7.42
C GLY A 73 -0.60 3.05 6.32
N PHE A 74 -0.42 2.39 5.17
CA PHE A 74 0.25 2.97 4.01
C PHE A 74 -0.38 4.29 3.55
N LEU A 75 -1.70 4.31 3.31
CA LEU A 75 -2.39 5.51 2.84
C LEU A 75 -2.30 6.63 3.87
N MET A 76 -2.54 6.31 5.15
CA MET A 76 -2.45 7.28 6.24
C MET A 76 -1.06 7.94 6.28
N PHE A 77 0.01 7.15 6.27
CA PHE A 77 1.36 7.70 6.32
C PHE A 77 1.76 8.42 5.02
N LEU A 78 1.31 7.95 3.86
CA LEU A 78 1.54 8.60 2.57
C LEU A 78 0.96 10.03 2.55
N PHE A 79 -0.29 10.19 2.98
CA PHE A 79 -0.95 11.50 2.97
C PHE A 79 -0.38 12.45 4.01
N ILE A 80 -0.06 11.96 5.22
CA ILE A 80 0.53 12.78 6.30
C ILE A 80 1.95 13.20 5.92
N SER A 81 2.83 12.23 5.62
CA SER A 81 4.23 12.50 5.23
C SER A 81 4.32 13.42 4.01
N GLY A 82 3.39 13.27 3.07
CA GLY A 82 3.32 14.10 1.87
C GLY A 82 3.12 15.60 2.14
N LEU A 83 2.61 15.99 3.31
CA LEU A 83 2.37 17.40 3.65
C LEU A 83 3.70 18.16 3.81
N SER A 84 4.71 17.53 4.42
CA SER A 84 6.03 18.14 4.60
C SER A 84 7.03 17.73 3.51
N THR A 85 6.99 16.50 3.02
CA THR A 85 8.00 15.96 2.09
C THR A 85 7.35 15.27 0.87
N PRO A 86 6.62 15.99 0.00
CA PRO A 86 5.81 15.39 -1.06
C PRO A 86 6.63 14.54 -2.06
N LEU A 87 7.82 15.00 -2.47
CA LEU A 87 8.65 14.27 -3.44
C LEU A 87 9.23 12.97 -2.86
N LEU A 88 9.77 13.03 -1.64
CA LEU A 88 10.35 11.85 -1.00
C LEU A 88 9.26 10.84 -0.59
N SER A 89 8.11 11.33 -0.13
CA SER A 89 6.96 10.49 0.19
C SER A 89 6.41 9.79 -1.05
N THR A 90 6.38 10.48 -2.20
CA THR A 90 6.04 9.88 -3.51
C THR A 90 7.02 8.75 -3.85
N ALA A 91 8.33 9.00 -3.76
CA ALA A 91 9.35 7.99 -4.07
C ALA A 91 9.23 6.76 -3.15
N ALA A 92 9.08 6.98 -1.85
CA ALA A 92 8.87 5.92 -0.87
C ALA A 92 7.56 5.14 -1.11
N GLY A 93 6.48 5.84 -1.48
CA GLY A 93 5.21 5.21 -1.83
C GLY A 93 5.31 4.34 -3.09
N MET A 94 6.08 4.78 -4.09
CA MET A 94 6.36 3.97 -5.28
C MET A 94 7.21 2.74 -4.96
N ILE A 95 8.24 2.86 -4.11
CA ILE A 95 9.03 1.72 -3.62
C ILE A 95 8.12 0.68 -2.94
N TYR A 96 7.20 1.14 -2.09
CA TYR A 96 6.22 0.26 -1.46
C TYR A 96 5.32 -0.46 -2.48
N ASN A 97 4.73 0.29 -3.41
CA ASN A 97 3.85 -0.26 -4.45
C ASN A 97 4.55 -1.31 -5.31
N VAL A 98 5.77 -1.02 -5.77
CA VAL A 98 6.56 -1.97 -6.57
C VAL A 98 6.90 -3.20 -5.72
N GLY A 99 7.30 -3.01 -4.47
CA GLY A 99 7.54 -4.12 -3.53
C GLY A 99 6.29 -5.01 -3.35
N ARG A 100 5.08 -4.45 -3.27
CA ARG A 100 3.83 -5.23 -3.22
C ARG A 100 3.60 -6.06 -4.49
N VAL A 101 3.94 -5.54 -5.67
CA VAL A 101 3.86 -6.32 -6.92
C VAL A 101 4.81 -7.51 -6.88
N PHE A 102 6.06 -7.32 -6.46
CA PHE A 102 7.01 -8.42 -6.31
C PHE A 102 6.62 -9.39 -5.19
N TYR A 103 6.05 -8.89 -4.10
CA TYR A 103 5.57 -9.71 -2.99
C TYR A 103 4.46 -10.65 -3.46
N THR A 104 3.47 -10.14 -4.20
CA THR A 104 2.39 -10.97 -4.78
C THR A 104 2.95 -12.00 -5.75
N LYS A 105 3.83 -11.59 -6.68
CA LYS A 105 4.45 -12.52 -7.63
C LYS A 105 5.29 -13.60 -6.95
N GLY A 106 5.99 -13.25 -5.88
CA GLY A 106 6.75 -14.18 -5.06
C GLY A 106 5.85 -15.18 -4.33
N TYR A 107 4.77 -14.69 -3.72
CA TYR A 107 3.76 -15.53 -3.06
C TYR A 107 3.13 -16.55 -4.01
N HIS A 108 2.86 -16.16 -5.26
CA HIS A 108 2.36 -17.09 -6.29
C HIS A 108 3.33 -18.22 -6.61
N LYS A 109 4.64 -18.00 -6.41
CA LYS A 109 5.71 -18.99 -6.61
C LYS A 109 6.11 -19.71 -5.32
N GLY A 110 5.42 -19.46 -4.20
CA GLY A 110 5.75 -20.03 -2.89
C GLY A 110 6.93 -19.37 -2.16
N ASN A 111 7.45 -18.23 -2.65
CA ASN A 111 8.50 -17.48 -1.96
C ASN A 111 7.98 -16.10 -1.48
N PRO A 112 7.55 -15.99 -0.22
CA PRO A 112 6.96 -14.76 0.32
C PRO A 112 7.97 -13.63 0.54
N HIS A 113 9.28 -13.86 0.35
CA HIS A 113 10.32 -12.88 0.67
C HIS A 113 10.67 -11.93 -0.49
N GLN A 114 10.28 -12.23 -1.73
CA GLN A 114 10.74 -11.51 -2.94
C GLN A 114 10.33 -10.02 -3.04
N GLY A 115 9.43 -9.53 -2.18
CA GLY A 115 8.97 -8.14 -2.18
C GLY A 115 9.02 -7.43 -0.82
N LEU A 116 9.63 -8.05 0.20
CA LEU A 116 9.65 -7.48 1.55
C LEU A 116 10.45 -6.17 1.64
N TRP A 117 11.39 -5.95 0.74
CA TRP A 117 12.12 -4.68 0.62
C TRP A 117 11.19 -3.48 0.35
N GLY A 118 9.97 -3.69 -0.17
CA GLY A 118 8.98 -2.61 -0.29
C GLY A 118 8.59 -1.98 1.06
N LEU A 119 8.76 -2.71 2.17
CA LEU A 119 8.48 -2.20 3.51
C LEU A 119 9.41 -1.06 3.91
N TYR A 120 10.60 -0.93 3.32
CA TYR A 120 11.46 0.24 3.56
C TYR A 120 10.75 1.55 3.16
N GLY A 121 9.96 1.52 2.08
CA GLY A 121 9.13 2.65 1.68
C GLY A 121 8.07 3.00 2.74
N LEU A 122 7.42 1.98 3.32
CA LEU A 122 6.44 2.18 4.40
C LEU A 122 7.07 2.77 5.66
N PHE A 123 8.22 2.26 6.09
CA PHE A 123 8.92 2.79 7.26
C PHE A 123 9.43 4.22 7.05
N TYR A 124 9.84 4.57 5.82
CA TYR A 124 10.12 5.95 5.48
C TYR A 124 8.87 6.84 5.66
N LEU A 125 7.71 6.42 5.14
CA LEU A 125 6.46 7.18 5.26
C LEU A 125 6.03 7.36 6.71
N LEU A 126 6.20 6.33 7.55
CA LEU A 126 5.98 6.42 9.00
C LEU A 126 6.87 7.50 9.62
N GLY A 127 8.18 7.47 9.35
CA GLY A 127 9.13 8.47 9.84
C GLY A 127 8.83 9.88 9.32
N GLY A 128 8.46 10.01 8.05
CA GLY A 128 8.05 11.27 7.46
C GLY A 128 6.74 11.83 8.03
N SER A 129 5.85 10.95 8.50
CA SER A 129 4.64 11.37 9.24
C SER A 129 4.98 11.95 10.60
N ILE A 130 5.94 11.34 11.32
CA ILE A 130 6.45 11.86 12.60
C ILE A 130 7.15 13.21 12.36
N TYR A 131 7.97 13.32 11.31
CA TYR A 131 8.62 14.57 10.93
C TYR A 131 7.59 15.67 10.65
N THR A 132 6.53 15.36 9.92
CA THR A 132 5.42 16.30 9.65
C THR A 132 4.78 16.78 10.95
N ALA A 133 4.51 15.88 11.89
CA ALA A 133 3.96 16.24 13.20
C ALA A 133 4.89 17.19 13.98
N ILE A 134 6.20 16.92 14.00
CA ILE A 134 7.20 17.77 14.65
C ILE A 134 7.25 19.16 13.99
N GLN A 135 7.18 19.23 12.66
CA GLN A 135 7.16 20.52 11.94
C GLN A 135 5.94 21.36 12.31
N ILE A 136 4.76 20.74 12.41
CA ILE A 136 3.54 21.44 12.82
C ILE A 136 3.67 21.99 14.24
N ILE A 137 4.20 21.21 15.19
CA ILE A 137 4.43 21.67 16.57
C ILE A 137 5.40 22.85 16.63
N ARG A 138 6.45 22.84 15.81
CA ARG A 138 7.47 23.91 15.78
C ARG A 138 7.00 25.21 15.11
N GLN A 139 5.90 25.18 14.37
CA GLN A 139 5.32 26.36 13.71
C GLN A 139 4.29 27.10 14.58
N GLN A 140 3.99 26.57 15.78
CA GLN A 140 3.23 27.24 16.83
C GLN A 140 4.15 28.04 17.75
#